data_AF-A0A3P6CTC1-F1
#
_entry.id   AF-A0A3P6CTC1-F1
#
_cell.length_a   1.000
_cell.length_b   1.000
_cell.length_c   1.000
_cell.angle_alpha   90.00
_cell.angle_beta   90.00
_cell.angle_gamma   90.00
#
_symmetry.space_group_name_H-M   'P 1'
#
loop_
_entity.id
_entity.type
_entity.pdbx_description
1 polymer ?
#
loop_
_entity_poly.entity_id
_entity_poly.type
_entity_poly.pdbx_seq_one_letter_code
_entity_poly.pdbx_strand_id
1 'polypeptide(L)'
;MKAALDIFFNNNGYKFTLDHYWRELRHDQKWCATHMAKDGGKEKRKLALEVDREEGGEGEPKGRPPGVKAAKAGCKKKKSVREEELTKLQGVLEMKEKLSRHKLLDRLLAKTEPLSDMETSLKLKLMSEML
;
A
#
# COMPACT_ATOMS: atom_id res chain seq x y z
N MET A 1 -2.48 -6.54 18.83
CA MET A 1 -2.91 -5.36 18.04
C MET A 1 -3.43 -4.24 18.93
N LYS A 2 -4.40 -4.47 19.82
CA LYS A 2 -5.01 -3.43 20.68
C LYS A 2 -4.01 -2.71 21.60
N ALA A 3 -3.17 -3.46 22.32
CA ALA A 3 -2.16 -2.87 23.21
C ALA A 3 -1.18 -1.91 22.52
N ALA A 4 -0.77 -2.19 21.28
CA ALA A 4 0.14 -1.31 20.54
C ALA A 4 -0.53 0.01 20.12
N LEU A 5 -1.82 -0.05 19.75
CA LEU A 5 -2.61 1.14 19.41
C LEU A 5 -2.87 2.00 20.66
N ASP A 6 -3.10 1.38 21.81
CA ASP A 6 -3.29 2.07 23.09
C ASP A 6 -2.00 2.76 23.55
N ILE A 7 -0.83 2.10 23.44
CA ILE A 7 0.47 2.71 23.72
C ILE A 7 0.74 3.91 22.79
N PHE A 8 0.44 3.75 21.49
CA PHE A 8 0.60 4.84 20.52
C PHE A 8 -0.26 6.06 20.89
N PHE A 9 -1.53 5.82 21.25
CA PHE A 9 -2.45 6.88 21.63
C PHE A 9 -1.98 7.60 22.90
N ASN A 10 -1.52 6.86 23.90
CA ASN A 10 -1.00 7.42 25.15
C ASN A 10 0.23 8.32 24.92
N ASN A 11 1.08 7.98 23.95
CA ASN A 11 2.30 8.75 23.69
C ASN A 11 2.07 9.98 22.80
N ASN A 12 1.14 9.89 21.85
CA ASN A 12 1.00 10.91 20.79
C ASN A 12 -0.27 11.75 20.93
N GLY A 13 -1.24 11.35 21.75
CA GLY A 13 -2.50 12.07 21.98
C GLY A 13 -3.50 12.01 20.82
N TYR A 14 -3.20 11.25 19.75
CA TYR A 14 -4.11 11.01 18.64
C TYR A 14 -4.14 9.53 18.24
N LYS A 15 -5.23 9.10 17.59
CA LYS A 15 -5.43 7.70 17.19
C LYS A 15 -4.52 7.34 16.02
N PHE A 16 -3.94 6.15 16.07
CA PHE A 16 -3.16 5.61 14.94
C PHE A 16 -4.06 5.50 13.70
N THR A 17 -3.72 6.21 12.63
CA THR A 17 -4.43 6.13 11.35
C THR A 17 -3.51 5.56 10.28
N LEU A 18 -3.95 4.49 9.63
CA LEU A 18 -3.22 3.88 8.52
C LEU A 18 -3.04 4.85 7.34
N ASP A 19 -3.97 5.80 7.14
CA ASP A 19 -3.90 6.80 6.07
C ASP A 19 -2.64 7.69 6.17
N HIS A 20 -2.24 8.08 7.38
CA HIS A 20 -1.09 8.95 7.61
C HIS A 20 0.23 8.25 7.26
N TYR A 21 0.47 7.08 7.85
CA TYR A 21 1.64 6.27 7.54
C TYR A 21 1.70 5.89 6.06
N TRP A 22 0.56 5.58 5.44
CA TRP A 22 0.52 5.22 4.02
C TRP A 22 0.80 6.41 3.09
N ARG A 23 0.53 7.66 3.52
CA ARG A 23 0.99 8.86 2.80
C ARG A 23 2.51 9.05 2.92
N GLU A 24 3.08 8.79 4.09
CA GLU A 24 4.53 8.92 4.33
C GLU A 24 5.34 7.83 3.59
N LEU A 25 4.86 6.58 3.63
CA LEU A 25 5.56 5.42 3.06
C LEU A 25 5.47 5.32 1.53
N ARG A 26 4.48 5.98 0.89
CA ARG A 26 4.26 5.86 -0.56
C ARG A 26 5.40 6.42 -1.42
N HIS A 27 6.26 7.25 -0.84
CA HIS A 27 7.42 7.83 -1.52
C HIS A 27 8.76 7.31 -0.98
N ASP A 28 8.75 6.43 0.03
CA ASP A 28 9.97 5.85 0.57
C ASP A 28 10.60 4.87 -0.44
N GLN A 29 11.83 5.16 -0.86
CA GLN A 29 12.50 4.43 -1.93
C GLN A 29 12.78 2.97 -1.57
N LYS A 30 13.03 2.66 -0.28
CA LYS A 30 13.29 1.28 0.17
C LYS A 30 12.00 0.47 0.24
N TRP A 31 10.90 1.10 0.67
CA TRP A 31 9.58 0.49 0.70
C TRP A 31 9.07 0.20 -0.72
N CYS A 32 9.18 1.17 -1.63
CA CYS A 32 8.82 1.01 -3.04
C CYS A 32 9.65 -0.07 -3.75
N ALA A 33 10.97 -0.12 -3.54
CA ALA A 33 11.82 -1.15 -4.14
C ALA A 33 11.46 -2.58 -3.71
N THR A 34 10.99 -2.76 -2.48
CA THR A 34 10.60 -4.07 -1.93
C THR A 34 9.23 -4.53 -2.45
N HIS A 35 8.34 -3.59 -2.77
CA HIS A 35 6.98 -3.85 -3.23
C HIS A 35 6.82 -3.84 -4.77
N MET A 36 7.66 -3.12 -5.50
CA MET A 36 7.62 -3.01 -6.98
C MET A 36 8.48 -4.08 -7.69
N ALA A 37 9.25 -4.89 -6.96
CA ALA A 37 10.08 -5.95 -7.54
C ALA A 37 9.25 -7.19 -7.92
N LYS A 38 8.31 -7.05 -8.86
CA LYS A 38 7.72 -8.21 -9.54
C LYS A 38 7.08 -7.92 -10.90
N ASP A 39 7.67 -7.04 -11.71
CA ASP A 39 7.38 -7.02 -13.16
C ASP A 39 8.52 -6.43 -14.01
N GLY A 40 9.78 -6.68 -13.63
CA GLY A 40 10.95 -6.34 -14.43
C GLY A 40 11.52 -7.59 -15.08
N GLY A 41 11.18 -7.84 -16.34
CA GLY A 41 11.83 -8.82 -17.20
C GLY A 41 13.36 -8.67 -17.17
N LYS A 42 14.03 -9.81 -17.37
CA LYS A 42 15.50 -9.90 -17.46
C LYS A 42 16.03 -8.94 -18.53
N GLU A 43 16.63 -7.82 -18.13
CA GLU A 43 17.46 -7.04 -19.05
C GLU A 43 18.84 -6.83 -18.45
N LYS A 44 19.77 -7.67 -18.92
CA LYS A 44 21.20 -7.46 -18.77
C LYS A 44 21.56 -6.11 -19.41
N ARG A 45 22.00 -5.13 -18.62
CA ARG A 45 22.99 -4.16 -19.11
C ARG A 45 24.07 -3.90 -18.07
N LYS A 46 25.28 -3.88 -18.61
CA LYS A 46 26.60 -3.98 -18.00
C LYS A 46 26.92 -2.77 -17.11
N LEU A 47 27.63 -3.03 -16.02
CA LEU A 47 28.72 -2.15 -15.61
C LEU A 47 29.98 -3.01 -15.59
N ALA A 48 30.85 -2.73 -16.56
CA ALA A 48 32.16 -3.35 -16.69
C ALA A 48 33.12 -2.62 -15.75
N LEU A 49 33.84 -3.39 -14.92
CA LEU A 49 35.19 -3.06 -14.51
C LEU A 49 35.89 -4.39 -14.19
N GLU A 50 37.05 -4.53 -14.80
CA GLU A 50 37.90 -5.70 -14.97
C GLU A 50 38.37 -6.30 -13.64
N VAL A 51 38.57 -7.63 -13.60
CA VAL A 51 39.87 -8.28 -13.38
C VAL A 51 39.72 -9.80 -13.55
N ASP A 52 40.40 -10.26 -14.59
CA ASP A 52 40.97 -11.57 -14.92
C ASP A 52 41.04 -12.66 -13.82
N ARG A 53 40.60 -13.91 -14.14
CA ARG A 53 41.40 -15.16 -14.04
C ARG A 53 40.60 -16.41 -14.45
N GLU A 54 41.27 -17.18 -15.30
CA GLU A 54 40.94 -18.43 -15.97
C GLU A 54 40.56 -19.65 -15.08
N GLU A 55 39.88 -20.59 -15.75
CA GLU A 55 39.95 -22.07 -15.65
C GLU A 55 39.27 -22.87 -14.50
N GLY A 56 38.38 -23.78 -14.92
CA GLY A 56 38.58 -25.22 -14.64
C GLY A 56 37.82 -25.89 -13.48
N GLY A 57 37.00 -26.89 -13.83
CA GLY A 57 36.95 -28.16 -13.09
C GLY A 57 35.84 -28.36 -12.05
N GLU A 58 34.89 -29.23 -12.38
CA GLU A 58 33.88 -29.80 -11.48
C GLU A 58 34.50 -30.65 -10.37
N GLY A 59 33.98 -30.54 -9.13
CA GLY A 59 34.27 -31.51 -8.06
C GLY A 59 33.97 -31.02 -6.65
N GLU A 60 32.95 -31.64 -6.03
CA GLU A 60 32.65 -31.69 -4.58
C GLU A 60 31.75 -30.60 -3.94
N PRO A 61 30.60 -30.98 -3.34
CA PRO A 61 29.72 -30.05 -2.62
C PRO A 61 30.27 -29.78 -1.21
N LYS A 62 31.14 -28.78 -1.06
CA LYS A 62 31.47 -28.25 0.27
C LYS A 62 30.21 -27.69 0.93
N GLY A 63 29.78 -28.37 2.01
CA GLY A 63 28.66 -27.99 2.87
C GLY A 63 28.80 -26.54 3.32
N ARG A 64 27.87 -25.69 2.86
CA ARG A 64 27.76 -24.29 3.31
C ARG A 64 27.31 -24.29 4.78
N PRO A 65 27.81 -23.38 5.62
CA PRO A 65 27.50 -23.36 7.04
C PRO A 65 25.99 -23.16 7.28
N PRO A 66 25.41 -23.89 8.24
CA PRO A 66 24.01 -23.75 8.58
C PRO A 66 23.80 -22.42 9.32
N GLY A 67 22.87 -21.60 8.83
CA GLY A 67 22.30 -20.56 9.68
C GLY A 67 21.99 -19.20 9.06
N VAL A 68 21.48 -19.08 7.83
CA VAL A 68 20.76 -17.84 7.43
C VAL A 68 19.65 -18.09 6.41
N LYS A 69 18.83 -19.14 6.58
CA LYS A 69 17.74 -19.40 5.61
C LYS A 69 16.48 -20.06 6.16
N ALA A 70 16.01 -19.67 7.34
CA ALA A 70 14.64 -19.99 7.77
C ALA A 70 13.59 -18.98 7.25
N ALA A 71 13.97 -17.73 6.98
CA ALA A 71 13.02 -16.69 6.57
C ALA A 71 12.47 -16.84 5.13
N LYS A 72 13.05 -17.72 4.30
CA LYS A 72 12.72 -17.80 2.86
C LYS A 72 11.73 -18.91 2.47
N ALA A 73 11.30 -19.76 3.42
CA ALA A 73 10.41 -20.89 3.12
C ALA A 73 8.89 -20.55 3.17
N GLY A 74 8.49 -19.38 3.67
CA GLY A 74 7.08 -19.04 3.89
C GLY A 74 6.32 -18.37 2.72
N CYS A 75 6.93 -18.23 1.53
CA CYS A 75 6.39 -17.38 0.46
C CYS A 75 5.45 -18.11 -0.53
N LYS A 76 5.30 -19.44 -0.46
CA LYS A 76 4.57 -20.19 -1.51
C LYS A 76 3.05 -20.29 -1.31
N LYS A 77 2.48 -19.84 -0.17
CA LYS A 77 1.03 -19.99 0.12
C LYS A 77 0.29 -18.68 0.45
N LYS A 78 0.94 -17.51 0.38
CA LYS A 78 0.37 -16.22 0.82
C LYS A 78 -0.19 -15.33 -0.30
N LYS A 79 -0.35 -15.83 -1.52
CA LYS A 79 -0.89 -15.03 -2.63
C LYS A 79 -2.39 -14.76 -2.44
N SER A 80 -3.17 -15.80 -2.10
CA SER A 80 -4.62 -15.67 -1.87
C SER A 80 -4.96 -14.78 -0.68
N VAL A 81 -4.32 -14.98 0.48
CA VAL A 81 -4.57 -14.16 1.68
C VAL A 81 -4.27 -12.68 1.41
N ARG A 82 -3.22 -12.38 0.64
CA ARG A 82 -2.87 -11.00 0.26
C ARG A 82 -3.87 -10.40 -0.74
N GLU A 83 -4.34 -11.20 -1.68
CA GLU A 83 -5.36 -10.78 -2.64
C GLU A 83 -6.69 -10.47 -1.94
N GLU A 84 -7.10 -11.33 -1.01
CA GLU A 84 -8.28 -11.10 -0.14
C GLU A 84 -8.14 -9.84 0.71
N GLU A 85 -6.95 -9.56 1.26
CA GLU A 85 -6.68 -8.31 2.00
C GLU A 85 -6.78 -7.08 1.09
N LEU A 86 -6.29 -7.15 -0.15
CA LEU A 86 -6.40 -6.06 -1.12
C LEU A 86 -7.86 -5.81 -1.53
N THR A 87 -8.64 -6.87 -1.78
CA THR A 87 -10.07 -6.75 -2.09
C THR A 87 -10.84 -6.12 -0.92
N LYS A 88 -10.52 -6.50 0.33
CA LYS A 88 -11.12 -5.88 1.53
C LYS A 88 -10.79 -4.39 1.62
N LEU A 89 -9.53 -4.02 1.38
CA LEU A 89 -9.12 -2.61 1.38
C LEU A 89 -9.82 -1.81 0.27
N GLN A 90 -9.96 -2.39 -0.92
CA GLN A 90 -10.68 -1.75 -2.03
C GLN A 90 -12.14 -1.49 -1.67
N GLY A 91 -12.83 -2.47 -1.07
CA GLY A 91 -14.20 -2.27 -0.58
C GLY A 91 -14.31 -1.17 0.49
N VAL A 92 -13.34 -1.07 1.41
CA VAL A 92 -13.32 0.02 2.40
C VAL A 92 -13.12 1.39 1.74
N LEU A 93 -12.27 1.49 0.70
CA LEU A 93 -12.06 2.73 -0.03
C LEU A 93 -13.31 3.18 -0.78
N GLU A 94 -14.01 2.25 -1.44
CA GLU A 94 -15.28 2.53 -2.12
C GLU A 94 -16.35 3.00 -1.14
N MET A 95 -16.49 2.33 0.02
CA MET A 95 -17.40 2.78 1.08
C MET A 95 -17.04 4.18 1.59
N LYS A 96 -15.74 4.47 1.75
CA LYS A 96 -15.26 5.79 2.18
C LYS A 96 -15.58 6.88 1.15
N GLU A 97 -15.45 6.59 -0.14
CA GLU A 97 -15.83 7.51 -1.21
C GLU A 97 -17.32 7.83 -1.14
N LYS A 98 -18.17 6.80 -1.05
CA LYS A 98 -19.62 6.96 -0.90
C LYS A 98 -19.96 7.82 0.32
N LEU A 99 -19.38 7.54 1.48
CA LEU A 99 -19.58 8.35 2.70
C LEU A 99 -19.10 9.81 2.54
N SER A 100 -18.00 10.03 1.81
CA SER A 100 -17.49 11.37 1.55
C SER A 100 -18.48 12.18 0.70
N ARG A 101 -19.11 11.55 -0.29
CA ARG A 101 -20.14 12.16 -1.14
C ARG A 101 -21.39 12.54 -0.35
N HIS A 102 -21.86 11.65 0.55
CA HIS A 102 -22.97 11.95 1.46
C HIS A 102 -22.64 13.16 2.35
N LYS A 103 -21.47 13.20 2.98
CA LYS A 103 -21.04 14.34 3.81
C LYS A 103 -20.96 15.66 3.04
N LEU A 104 -20.56 15.60 1.77
CA LEU A 104 -20.56 16.79 0.91
C LEU A 104 -21.98 17.26 0.63
N LEU A 105 -22.90 16.35 0.33
CA LEU A 105 -24.31 16.66 0.13
C LEU A 105 -24.94 17.25 1.40
N ASP A 106 -24.69 16.64 2.57
CA ASP A 106 -25.19 17.16 3.86
C ASP A 106 -24.74 18.60 4.11
N ARG A 107 -23.47 18.90 3.81
CA ARG A 107 -22.93 20.27 3.92
C ARG A 107 -23.61 21.23 2.96
N LEU A 108 -23.90 20.81 1.73
CA LEU A 108 -24.64 21.64 0.76
C LEU A 108 -26.09 21.86 1.19
N LEU A 109 -26.72 20.87 1.81
CA LEU A 109 -28.09 20.95 2.35
C LEU A 109 -28.18 21.84 3.59
N ALA A 110 -27.14 21.86 4.42
CA ALA A 110 -27.10 22.66 5.65
C ALA A 110 -26.85 24.16 5.41
N LYS A 111 -26.45 24.57 4.20
CA LYS A 111 -26.27 25.99 3.88
C LYS A 111 -27.62 26.71 3.90
N THR A 112 -27.71 27.76 4.72
CA THR A 112 -28.90 28.63 4.82
C THR A 112 -28.89 29.76 3.80
N GLU A 113 -27.73 30.05 3.22
CA GLU A 113 -27.57 31.04 2.16
C GLU A 113 -27.99 30.45 0.79
N PRO A 114 -28.44 31.28 -0.16
CA PRO A 114 -28.72 30.84 -1.52
C PRO A 114 -27.47 30.17 -2.12
N LEU A 115 -27.65 28.95 -2.63
CA LEU A 115 -26.58 28.23 -3.32
C LEU A 115 -26.29 28.89 -4.67
N SER A 116 -25.02 28.95 -5.04
CA SER A 116 -24.63 29.35 -6.40
C SER A 116 -25.09 28.31 -7.44
N ASP A 117 -25.21 28.73 -8.72
CA ASP A 117 -25.64 27.84 -9.82
C ASP A 117 -24.77 26.59 -9.97
N MET A 118 -23.47 26.70 -9.65
CA MET A 118 -22.55 25.55 -9.66
C MET A 118 -22.84 24.58 -8.51
N GLU A 119 -23.15 25.10 -7.32
CA GLU A 119 -23.46 24.29 -6.14
C GLU A 119 -24.82 23.63 -6.24
N THR A 120 -25.82 24.31 -6.82
CA THR A 120 -27.13 23.71 -7.10
C THR A 120 -26.99 22.55 -8.09
N SER A 121 -26.21 22.74 -9.16
CA SER A 121 -25.91 21.69 -10.14
C SER A 121 -25.21 20.49 -9.49
N LEU A 122 -24.20 20.75 -8.63
CA LEU A 122 -23.49 19.70 -7.90
C LEU A 122 -24.42 18.95 -6.93
N LYS A 123 -25.27 19.68 -6.19
CA LYS A 123 -26.27 19.11 -5.28
C LYS A 123 -27.23 18.19 -6.01
N LEU A 124 -27.80 18.64 -7.14
CA LEU A 124 -28.70 17.83 -7.96
C LEU A 124 -28.02 16.56 -8.46
N LYS A 125 -26.79 16.68 -8.98
CA LYS A 125 -26.01 15.53 -9.43
C LYS A 125 -25.76 14.51 -8.30
N LEU A 126 -25.36 14.99 -7.12
CA LEU A 126 -25.15 14.14 -5.95
C LEU A 126 -26.44 13.44 -5.51
N MET A 127 -27.59 14.12 -5.53
CA MET A 127 -28.88 13.53 -5.22
C MET A 127 -29.29 12.46 -6.23
N SER A 128 -29.13 12.71 -7.54
CA SER A 128 -29.45 11.73 -8.59
C SER A 128 -28.58 10.48 -8.53
N GLU A 129 -27.30 10.61 -8.16
CA GLU A 129 -26.41 9.45 -8.02
C GLU A 129 -26.68 8.62 -6.74
N MET A 130 -27.50 9.14 -5.82
CA MET A 130 -27.90 8.47 -4.59
C MET A 130 -29.29 7.82 -4.66
N LEU A 131 -30.08 8.15 -5.67
CA LEU A 131 -31.37 7.53 -6.01
C LEU A 131 -31.16 6.30 -6.91
#